data_AF-A0A6I4YCI5-F1
#
_entry.id   AF-A0A6I4YCI5-F1
#
_cell.length_a   1.000
_cell.length_b   1.000
_cell.length_c   1.000
_cell.angle_alpha   90.00
_cell.angle_beta   90.00
_cell.angle_gamma   90.00
#
_symmetry.space_group_name_H-M   'P 1'
#
loop_
_entity.id
_entity.type
_entity.pdbx_description
1 polymer ?
#
loop_
_entity_poly.entity_id
_entity_poly.type
_entity_poly.pdbx_seq_one_letter_code
_entity_poly.pdbx_strand_id
1 'polypeptide(L)'
;MPFQPLPQDQPSCTVECPACGHRWLVYQQQLGLLGSCTVCDAARPRYTGSVAPGSGRQVSFGSFRRLLDEPRLLSLIEEALGLRPLYAERFADAQGREVPLEDIHYALQGNAEWQGQVYNLHMSRAR
;
A
#
# COMPACT_ATOMS: atom_id res chain seq x y z
N MET A 1 11.80 2.36 3.19
CA MET A 1 11.77 3.81 2.86
C MET A 1 10.65 4.50 3.63
N PRO A 2 10.75 5.79 4.03
CA PRO A 2 9.63 6.47 4.67
C PRO A 2 8.46 6.66 3.68
N PHE A 3 7.23 6.51 4.18
CA PHE A 3 6.01 6.78 3.43
C PHE A 3 6.01 8.21 2.88
N GLN A 4 5.84 8.37 1.57
CA GLN A 4 5.71 9.65 0.89
C GLN A 4 4.54 9.59 -0.10
N PRO A 5 3.39 10.21 0.21
CA PRO A 5 2.26 10.27 -0.71
C PRO A 5 2.57 11.20 -1.88
N LEU A 6 1.92 10.98 -3.02
CA LEU A 6 2.03 11.89 -4.16
C LEU A 6 1.33 13.23 -3.85
N PRO A 7 1.70 14.34 -4.51
CA PRO A 7 1.08 15.64 -4.28
C PRO A 7 -0.45 15.67 -4.46
N GLN A 8 -0.97 14.83 -5.37
CA GLN A 8 -2.41 14.69 -5.62
C GLN A 8 -3.12 13.74 -4.63
N ASP A 9 -2.37 12.98 -3.84
CA ASP A 9 -2.97 12.02 -2.91
C ASP A 9 -3.52 12.74 -1.68
N GLN A 10 -4.72 12.35 -1.27
CA GLN A 10 -5.33 12.82 -0.03
C GLN A 10 -5.67 11.65 0.88
N PRO A 11 -5.58 11.85 2.21
CA PRO A 11 -6.08 10.88 3.15
C PRO A 11 -7.62 10.86 3.04
N SER A 12 -8.17 9.66 2.90
CA SER A 12 -9.55 9.45 2.47
C SER A 12 -10.22 8.26 3.14
N CYS A 13 -9.46 7.50 3.94
CA CYS A 13 -9.94 6.38 4.70
C CYS A 13 -10.00 6.78 6.17
N THR A 14 -11.15 6.58 6.82
CA THR A 14 -11.24 6.73 8.28
C THR A 14 -10.86 5.42 8.94
N VAL A 15 -10.05 5.54 9.98
CA VAL A 15 -9.75 4.43 10.87
C VAL A 15 -10.08 4.81 12.31
N GLU A 16 -10.35 3.79 13.12
CA GLU A 16 -10.75 3.94 14.51
C GLU A 16 -9.95 3.01 15.42
N CYS A 17 -9.46 3.52 16.54
CA CYS A 17 -8.89 2.69 17.59
C CYS A 17 -10.02 1.99 18.35
N PRO A 18 -10.06 0.64 18.37
CA PRO A 18 -11.11 -0.08 19.08
C PRO A 18 -11.00 0.01 20.62
N ALA A 19 -9.87 0.47 21.16
CA ALA A 19 -9.66 0.59 22.61
C ALA A 19 -10.14 1.93 23.18
N CYS A 20 -9.88 3.04 22.49
CA CYS A 20 -10.21 4.38 22.98
C CYS A 20 -11.20 5.16 22.09
N GLY A 21 -11.64 4.59 20.97
CA GLY A 21 -12.57 5.24 20.03
C GLY A 21 -11.96 6.39 19.24
N HIS A 22 -10.66 6.67 19.36
CA HIS A 22 -10.01 7.73 18.59
C HIS A 22 -10.08 7.43 17.09
N ARG A 23 -10.49 8.42 16.30
CA ARG A 23 -10.65 8.32 14.84
C ARG A 23 -9.74 9.31 14.14
N TRP A 24 -9.12 8.88 13.05
CA TRP A 24 -8.29 9.75 12.21
C TRP A 24 -8.33 9.30 10.75
N LEU A 25 -7.90 10.21 9.87
CA LEU A 25 -7.79 9.95 8.44
C LEU A 25 -6.42 9.41 8.08
N VAL A 26 -6.40 8.45 7.16
CA VAL A 26 -5.19 7.87 6.59
C VAL A 26 -5.30 7.78 5.07
N TYR A 27 -4.15 7.65 4.43
CA TYR A 27 -4.07 7.34 3.00
C TYR A 27 -4.46 5.89 2.76
N GLN A 28 -5.13 5.61 1.64
CA GLN A 28 -5.61 4.27 1.32
C GLN A 28 -4.45 3.27 1.23
N GLN A 29 -3.29 3.71 0.72
CA GLN A 29 -2.06 2.92 0.67
C GLN A 29 -1.47 2.55 2.04
N GLN A 30 -1.85 3.24 3.12
CA GLN A 30 -1.42 2.88 4.48
C GLN A 30 -2.31 1.79 5.11
N LEU A 31 -3.49 1.52 4.55
CA LEU A 31 -4.38 0.50 5.08
C LEU A 31 -3.71 -0.88 5.02
N GLY A 32 -3.64 -1.55 6.18
CA GLY A 32 -2.93 -2.82 6.37
C GLY A 32 -1.50 -2.67 6.90
N LEU A 33 -0.97 -1.44 6.98
CA LEU A 33 0.39 -1.12 7.45
C LEU A 33 0.42 -0.22 8.68
N LEU A 34 -0.75 0.13 9.21
CA LEU A 34 -0.87 1.00 10.38
C LEU A 34 -0.35 0.30 11.63
N GLY A 35 0.47 1.03 12.39
CA GLY A 35 0.92 0.63 13.72
C GLY A 35 -0.17 0.78 14.79
N SER A 36 0.23 0.83 16.05
CA SER A 36 -0.65 1.09 17.19
C SER A 36 -1.31 2.47 17.10
N CYS A 37 -2.42 2.64 17.82
CA CYS A 37 -3.07 3.94 17.96
C CYS A 37 -2.11 4.99 18.52
N THR A 38 -2.04 6.15 17.87
CA THR A 38 -1.16 7.26 18.24
C THR A 38 -1.54 7.94 19.57
N VAL A 39 -2.74 7.67 20.10
CA VAL A 39 -3.25 8.28 21.34
C VAL A 39 -3.05 7.38 22.56
N CYS A 40 -3.40 6.10 22.44
CA CYS A 40 -3.39 5.18 23.59
C CYS A 40 -2.39 4.03 23.48
N ASP A 41 -1.71 3.89 22.34
CA ASP A 41 -0.73 2.84 22.01
C ASP A 41 -1.19 1.38 22.18
N ALA A 42 -2.47 1.17 22.49
CA ALA A 42 -2.97 -0.13 22.95
C ALA A 42 -3.42 -1.07 21.82
N ALA A 43 -3.98 -0.52 20.73
CA ALA A 43 -4.61 -1.32 19.69
C ALA A 43 -4.31 -0.81 18.28
N ARG A 44 -4.23 -1.75 17.33
CA ARG A 44 -4.20 -1.43 15.91
C ARG A 44 -5.56 -0.87 15.48
N PRO A 45 -5.57 0.19 14.66
CA PRO A 45 -6.80 0.76 14.15
C PRO A 45 -7.56 -0.19 13.25
N ARG A 46 -8.89 -0.07 13.26
CA ARG A 46 -9.80 -0.73 12.34
C ARG A 46 -10.26 0.27 11.27
N TYR A 47 -10.30 -0.18 10.03
CA TYR A 47 -10.87 0.60 8.93
C TYR A 47 -12.38 0.69 9.08
N THR A 48 -12.94 1.91 9.02
CA THR A 48 -14.37 2.16 9.22
C THR A 48 -15.08 2.69 7.98
N GLY A 49 -14.36 2.89 6.87
CA GLY A 49 -14.94 3.35 5.60
C GLY A 49 -14.19 4.53 4.96
N SER A 50 -14.59 4.85 3.74
CA SER A 50 -14.05 5.97 2.96
C SER A 50 -14.91 7.22 3.17
N VAL A 51 -14.26 8.39 3.22
CA VAL A 51 -14.93 9.69 3.43
C VAL A 51 -15.05 10.54 2.17
N ALA A 52 -14.41 10.14 1.06
CA ALA A 52 -14.56 10.82 -0.23
C ALA A 52 -14.42 9.83 -1.41
N PRO A 53 -15.31 9.89 -2.42
CA PRO A 53 -15.10 9.23 -3.70
C PRO A 53 -14.08 10.06 -4.51
N GLY A 54 -12.79 9.78 -4.33
CA GLY A 54 -11.75 10.55 -5.01
C GLY A 54 -10.35 10.43 -4.42
N SER A 55 -10.03 9.33 -3.73
CA SER A 55 -8.76 9.08 -3.04
C SER A 55 -7.53 9.01 -3.97
N GLY A 56 -7.64 9.37 -5.25
CA GLY A 56 -6.61 9.10 -6.25
C GLY A 56 -6.59 7.64 -6.68
N ARG A 57 -5.47 7.19 -7.25
CA ARG A 57 -5.25 5.81 -7.71
C ARG A 57 -4.56 4.96 -6.64
N GLN A 58 -4.81 5.25 -5.37
CA GLN A 58 -4.15 4.56 -4.26
C GLN A 58 -4.71 3.14 -4.08
N VAL A 59 -3.85 2.20 -3.74
CA VAL A 59 -4.22 0.79 -3.45
C VAL A 59 -3.79 0.44 -2.04
N SER A 60 -4.62 -0.24 -1.26
CA SER A 60 -4.24 -0.69 0.09
C SER A 60 -3.21 -1.81 0.05
N PHE A 61 -2.41 -1.97 1.10
CA PHE A 61 -1.39 -3.01 1.15
C PHE A 61 -1.99 -4.42 1.00
N GLY A 62 -3.14 -4.68 1.61
CA GLY A 62 -3.85 -5.96 1.45
C GLY A 62 -4.35 -6.21 0.02
N SER A 63 -4.73 -5.16 -0.71
CA SER A 63 -5.07 -5.29 -2.14
C SER A 63 -3.82 -5.48 -3.01
N PHE A 64 -2.73 -4.76 -2.71
CA PHE A 64 -1.44 -4.95 -3.37
C PHE A 64 -0.89 -6.37 -3.19
N ARG A 65 -0.91 -6.92 -1.97
CA ARG A 65 -0.49 -8.30 -1.69
C ARG A 65 -1.23 -9.34 -2.54
N ARG A 66 -2.55 -9.18 -2.68
CA ARG A 66 -3.38 -10.07 -3.52
C ARG A 66 -3.02 -9.96 -5.01
N LEU A 67 -2.40 -8.87 -5.44
CA LEU A 67 -1.94 -8.70 -6.81
C LEU A 67 -0.61 -9.38 -7.11
N LEU A 68 0.13 -9.90 -6.11
CA LEU A 68 1.42 -10.53 -6.36
C LEU A 68 1.36 -11.80 -7.23
N ASP A 69 0.18 -12.42 -7.33
CA ASP A 69 -0.05 -13.52 -8.29
C ASP A 69 -0.23 -13.05 -9.75
N GLU A 70 -0.32 -11.74 -10.01
CA GLU A 70 -0.47 -11.19 -11.36
C GLU A 70 0.91 -10.99 -11.99
N PRO A 71 1.26 -11.69 -13.09
CA PRO A 71 2.56 -11.57 -13.73
C PRO A 71 2.91 -10.14 -14.13
N ARG A 72 1.92 -9.35 -14.55
CA ARG A 72 2.13 -7.93 -14.90
C ARG A 72 2.61 -7.10 -13.73
N LEU A 73 2.21 -7.41 -12.49
CA LEU A 73 2.73 -6.71 -11.32
C LEU A 73 4.19 -7.11 -11.05
N LEU A 74 4.52 -8.38 -11.20
CA LEU A 74 5.89 -8.87 -11.01
C LEU A 74 6.86 -8.23 -12.02
N SER A 75 6.45 -8.17 -13.30
CA SER A 75 7.22 -7.46 -14.34
C SER A 75 7.40 -5.98 -14.00
N LEU A 76 6.34 -5.30 -13.54
CA LEU A 76 6.45 -3.91 -13.10
C LEU A 76 7.45 -3.74 -11.94
N ILE A 77 7.42 -4.61 -10.93
CA ILE A 77 8.36 -4.56 -9.80
C ILE A 77 9.81 -4.74 -10.28
N GLU A 78 10.03 -5.69 -11.18
CA GLU A 78 11.36 -5.95 -11.75
C GLU A 78 11.87 -4.77 -12.58
N GLU A 79 11.05 -4.24 -13.48
CA GLU A 79 11.43 -3.13 -14.37
C GLU A 79 11.58 -1.80 -13.63
N ALA A 80 10.65 -1.48 -12.72
CA ALA A 80 10.63 -0.19 -12.02
C ALA A 80 11.68 -0.11 -10.91
N LEU A 81 11.89 -1.21 -10.17
CA LEU A 81 12.68 -1.21 -8.94
C LEU A 81 13.96 -2.05 -9.06
N GLY A 82 14.17 -2.76 -10.17
CA GLY A 82 15.31 -3.66 -10.34
C GLY A 82 15.28 -4.83 -9.36
N LEU A 83 14.09 -5.23 -8.90
CA LEU A 83 13.92 -6.27 -7.89
C LEU A 83 13.53 -7.58 -8.54
N ARG A 84 14.30 -8.63 -8.26
CA ARG A 84 13.95 -9.98 -8.73
C ARG A 84 12.94 -10.62 -7.79
N PRO A 85 11.83 -11.19 -8.30
CA PRO A 85 10.96 -12.03 -7.49
C PRO A 85 11.72 -13.27 -7.03
N LEU A 86 11.53 -13.64 -5.77
CA LEU A 86 12.00 -14.91 -5.21
C LEU A 86 10.81 -15.88 -5.14
N TYR A 87 10.57 -16.48 -3.98
CA TYR A 87 9.42 -17.33 -3.72
C TYR A 87 8.38 -16.59 -2.88
N ALA A 88 7.10 -16.76 -3.23
CA ALA A 88 5.97 -16.11 -2.58
C ALA A 88 6.11 -14.58 -2.57
N GLU A 89 5.98 -13.94 -1.41
CA GLU A 89 5.96 -12.48 -1.25
C GLU A 89 7.37 -11.86 -1.06
N ARG A 90 8.41 -12.52 -1.57
CA ARG A 90 9.81 -12.14 -1.32
C ARG A 90 10.49 -11.64 -2.58
N PHE A 91 11.29 -10.59 -2.42
CA PHE A 91 12.01 -9.93 -3.50
C PHE A 91 13.43 -9.60 -3.05
N ALA A 92 14.37 -9.63 -3.99
CA ALA A 92 15.75 -9.23 -3.72
C ALA A 92 16.23 -8.15 -4.68
N ASP A 93 17.11 -7.28 -4.18
CA ASP A 93 17.83 -6.30 -5.00
C ASP A 93 18.97 -6.96 -5.82
N ALA A 94 19.65 -6.14 -6.62
CA ALA A 94 20.79 -6.56 -7.44
C ALA A 94 21.98 -7.09 -6.62
N GLN A 95 22.07 -6.76 -5.33
CA GLN A 95 23.09 -7.28 -4.41
C GLN A 95 22.63 -8.57 -3.71
N GLY A 96 21.42 -9.05 -4.00
CA GLY A 96 20.84 -10.23 -3.39
C GLY A 96 20.25 -10.00 -2.00
N ARG A 97 20.09 -8.75 -1.57
CA ARG A 97 19.48 -8.42 -0.28
C ARG A 97 17.97 -8.40 -0.41
N GLU A 98 17.28 -9.00 0.56
CA GLU A 98 15.81 -8.99 0.58
C GLU A 98 15.27 -7.60 0.87
N VAL A 99 14.25 -7.21 0.10
CA VAL A 99 13.55 -5.94 0.24
C VAL A 99 12.17 -6.20 0.86
N PRO A 100 11.82 -5.53 1.97
CA PRO A 100 10.50 -5.67 2.59
C PRO A 100 9.38 -5.33 1.61
N LEU A 101 8.29 -6.11 1.63
CA LEU A 101 7.19 -5.91 0.70
C LEU A 101 6.49 -4.56 0.91
N GLU A 102 6.48 -4.08 2.14
CA GLU A 102 5.97 -2.75 2.51
C GLU A 102 6.73 -1.63 1.80
N ASP A 103 8.05 -1.80 1.66
CA ASP A 103 8.91 -0.83 0.97
C ASP A 103 8.66 -0.83 -0.54
N ILE A 104 8.46 -2.01 -1.13
CA ILE A 104 8.08 -2.16 -2.55
C ILE A 104 6.73 -1.50 -2.81
N HIS A 105 5.76 -1.78 -1.95
CA HIS A 105 4.42 -1.18 -2.01
C HIS A 105 4.49 0.34 -1.98
N TYR A 106 5.18 0.92 -1.00
CA TYR A 106 5.30 2.38 -0.91
C TYR A 106 6.12 2.99 -2.06
N ALA A 107 7.16 2.32 -2.54
CA ALA A 107 7.93 2.80 -3.69
C ALA A 107 7.05 2.91 -4.95
N LEU A 108 6.22 1.90 -5.22
CA LEU A 108 5.29 1.93 -6.35
C LEU A 108 4.19 2.99 -6.17
N GLN A 109 3.64 3.12 -4.96
CA GLN A 109 2.58 4.09 -4.69
C GLN A 109 3.10 5.55 -4.64
N GLY A 110 4.39 5.74 -4.40
CA GLY A 110 5.07 7.05 -4.41
C GLY A 110 5.48 7.55 -5.80
N ASN A 111 5.15 6.82 -6.87
CA ASN A 111 5.36 7.23 -8.26
C ASN A 111 4.01 7.25 -9.00
N ALA A 112 3.67 8.37 -9.64
CA ALA A 112 2.35 8.56 -10.27
C ALA A 112 2.04 7.56 -11.40
N GLU A 113 3.06 7.20 -12.19
CA GLU A 113 2.90 6.25 -13.28
C GLU A 113 2.66 4.85 -12.72
N TRP A 114 3.55 4.39 -11.84
CA TRP A 114 3.48 3.06 -11.25
C TRP A 114 2.23 2.88 -10.37
N GLN A 115 1.88 3.88 -9.56
CA GLN A 115 0.64 3.91 -8.79
C GLN A 115 -0.57 3.70 -9.72
N GLY A 116 -0.60 4.39 -10.86
CA GLY A 116 -1.66 4.24 -11.85
C GLY A 116 -1.74 2.83 -12.45
N GLN A 117 -0.60 2.21 -12.75
CA GLN A 117 -0.55 0.84 -13.25
C GLN A 117 -1.05 -0.16 -12.21
N VAL A 118 -0.57 -0.08 -10.96
CA VAL A 118 -1.00 -0.95 -9.85
C VAL A 118 -2.50 -0.81 -9.60
N TYR A 119 -3.03 0.41 -9.64
CA TYR A 119 -4.47 0.66 -9.50
C TYR A 119 -5.29 0.04 -10.61
N ASN A 120 -4.85 0.18 -11.86
CA ASN A 120 -5.56 -0.42 -13.00
C ASN A 120 -5.59 -1.94 -12.90
N LEU A 121 -4.47 -2.58 -12.49
CA LEU A 121 -4.43 -4.01 -12.21
C LEU A 121 -5.42 -4.40 -11.11
N HIS A 122 -5.48 -3.62 -10.02
CA HIS A 122 -6.43 -3.84 -8.93
C HIS A 122 -7.89 -3.77 -9.42
N MET A 123 -8.23 -2.75 -10.21
CA MET A 123 -9.58 -2.55 -10.74
C MET A 123 -9.98 -3.63 -11.75
N SER A 124 -9.04 -4.11 -12.57
CA SER A 124 -9.29 -5.20 -13.51
C SER A 124 -9.60 -6.53 -12.82
N ARG A 125 -9.03 -6.76 -11.62
CA ARG A 125 -9.21 -8.00 -10.85
C ARG A 125 -10.41 -7.97 -9.89
N ALA A 126 -10.92 -6.77 -9.59
CA ALA A 126 -12.08 -6.55 -8.73
C ALA A 126 -13.42 -6.58 -9.49
N ARG A 127 -13.39 -6.65 -10.83
CA ARG A 127 -14.54 -6.87 -11.70
C ARG A 127 -14.76 -8.36 -11.95
#